data_AF-A0A3M5AV71-F1
#
_entry.id   AF-A0A3M5AV71-F1
#
_cell.length_a   1.000
_cell.length_b   1.000
_cell.length_c   1.000
_cell.angle_alpha   90.00
_cell.angle_beta   90.00
_cell.angle_gamma   90.00
#
_symmetry.space_group_name_H-M   'P 1'
#
loop_
_entity.id
_entity.type
_entity.pdbx_description
1 polymer ?
#
loop_
_entity_poly.entity_id
_entity_poly.type
_entity_poly.pdbx_seq_one_letter_code
_entity_poly.pdbx_strand_id
1 'polypeptide(L)' 'MNDSEGSVLMERLTAKDFAPELLELYDYYAHGRINRREFLDRAALFTFGGLTA' A
#
# COMPACT_ATOMS: atom_id res chain seq x y z
N MET A 1 4.95 -2.41 41.24
CA MET A 1 3.64 -2.31 40.58
C MET A 1 3.59 -1.03 39.78
N ASN A 2 3.71 -1.13 38.45
CA ASN A 2 3.09 -0.23 37.47
C ASN A 2 3.43 -0.80 36.09
N ASP A 3 2.75 -1.91 35.81
CA ASP A 3 2.54 -2.50 34.50
C ASP A 3 1.98 -1.42 33.56
N SER A 4 2.88 -0.79 32.80
CA SER A 4 2.53 0.14 31.73
C SER A 4 2.11 -0.64 30.49
N GLU A 5 0.99 -1.34 30.62
CA GLU A 5 0.20 -1.92 29.53
C GLU A 5 -0.61 -0.78 28.88
N GLY A 6 -0.16 -0.25 27.75
CA GLY A 6 -0.81 0.96 27.22
C GLY A 6 -0.36 1.51 25.88
N SER A 7 0.05 0.68 24.94
CA SER A 7 -0.14 0.97 23.51
C SER A 7 -0.10 -0.33 22.76
N VAL A 8 -1.28 -0.97 22.71
CA VAL A 8 -1.74 -1.85 21.64
C VAL A 8 -0.82 -1.77 20.43
N LEU A 9 -0.21 -2.91 20.06
CA LEU A 9 0.43 -3.12 18.77
C LEU A 9 -0.53 -2.64 17.69
N MET A 10 -0.42 -1.36 17.30
CA MET A 10 -0.86 -0.94 16.00
C MET A 10 0.12 -1.62 15.07
N GLU A 11 -0.32 -2.72 14.46
CA GLU A 11 0.17 -3.19 13.16
C GLU A 11 0.06 -1.98 12.22
N ARG A 12 1.06 -1.10 12.31
CA ARG A 12 1.28 -0.01 11.38
C ARG A 12 1.65 -0.71 10.10
N LEU A 13 0.66 -1.01 9.27
CA LEU A 13 0.86 -1.48 7.91
C LEU A 13 1.85 -0.51 7.26
N THR A 14 3.04 -1.03 7.01
CA THR A 14 4.17 -0.28 6.49
C THR A 14 4.15 -0.37 4.97
N ALA A 15 4.92 0.48 4.31
CA ALA A 15 5.19 0.35 2.88
C ALA A 15 5.71 -1.07 2.50
N LYS A 16 6.20 -1.87 3.45
CA LYS A 16 6.66 -3.25 3.19
C LYS A 16 5.50 -4.25 3.05
N ASP A 17 4.32 -3.92 3.58
CA ASP A 17 3.13 -4.76 3.50
C ASP A 17 2.39 -4.58 2.16
N PHE A 18 2.83 -3.61 1.35
CA PHE A 18 2.32 -3.35 0.01
C PHE A 18 3.36 -3.74 -1.04
N ALA A 19 2.89 -4.12 -2.23
CA ALA A 19 3.79 -4.40 -3.34
C ALA A 19 4.59 -3.12 -3.70
N PRO A 20 5.92 -3.21 -3.87
CA PRO A 20 6.75 -2.07 -4.19
C PRO A 20 6.28 -1.38 -5.49
N GLU A 21 5.83 -2.15 -6.49
CA GLU A 21 5.35 -1.55 -7.73
C GLU A 21 4.04 -0.76 -7.55
N LEU A 22 3.16 -1.16 -6.61
CA LEU A 22 1.94 -0.40 -6.29
C LEU A 22 2.28 0.94 -5.62
N LEU A 23 3.32 0.96 -4.78
CA LEU A 23 3.81 2.18 -4.14
C LEU A 23 4.45 3.13 -5.15
N GLU A 24 5.25 2.60 -6.09
CA GLU A 24 5.79 3.39 -7.20
C GLU A 24 4.67 3.95 -8.09
N LEU A 25 3.62 3.16 -8.33
CA LEU A 25 2.46 3.60 -9.08
C LEU A 25 1.70 4.74 -8.37
N TYR A 26 1.55 4.63 -7.06
CA TYR A 26 0.97 5.68 -6.23
C TYR A 26 1.84 6.95 -6.22
N ASP A 27 3.17 6.80 -6.15
CA ASP A 27 4.11 7.92 -6.23
C ASP A 27 4.01 8.65 -7.57
N TYR A 28 3.90 7.92 -8.69
CA TYR A 28 3.66 8.52 -10.00
C TYR A 28 2.33 9.27 -10.08
N TYR A 29 1.26 8.76 -9.47
CA TYR A 29 0.00 9.46 -9.38
C TYR A 29 0.11 10.73 -8.52
N ALA A 30 0.76 10.64 -7.35
CA ALA A 30 0.98 11.75 -6.43
C ALA A 30 1.86 12.86 -7.05
N HIS A 31 2.85 12.49 -7.84
CA HIS A 31 3.69 13.40 -8.62
C HIS A 31 3.04 13.90 -9.92
N GLY A 32 1.81 13.47 -10.24
CA GLY A 32 1.08 13.89 -11.44
C GLY A 32 1.64 13.35 -12.75
N ARG A 33 2.45 12.27 -12.70
CA ARG A 33 2.99 11.57 -13.88
C ARG A 33 1.90 10.73 -14.57
N ILE A 34 0.92 10.24 -13.81
CA ILE A 34 -0.22 9.47 -14.32
C ILE A 34 -1.53 10.02 -13.78
N ASN A 35 -2.60 9.86 -14.57
CA ASN A 35 -3.94 10.24 -14.14
C ASN A 35 -4.60 9.14 -13.29
N ARG A 36 -5.61 9.50 -12.49
CA ARG A 36 -6.37 8.55 -11.66
C ARG A 36 -6.82 7.28 -12.40
N ARG A 37 -7.20 7.41 -13.67
CA ARG A 37 -7.66 6.29 -14.50
C ARG A 37 -6.51 5.35 -14.89
N GLU A 38 -5.35 5.89 -15.25
CA GLU A 38 -4.11 5.11 -15.47
C GLU A 38 -3.65 4.41 -14.19
N PHE A 39 -3.74 5.11 -13.05
CA PHE A 39 -3.43 4.52 -11.76
C PHE A 39 -4.34 3.32 -11.47
N LEU A 40 -5.67 3.46 -11.64
CA LEU A 40 -6.60 2.35 -11.39
C LEU A 40 -6.43 1.18 -12.35
N ASP A 41 -6.17 1.45 -13.63
CA ASP A 41 -5.94 0.41 -14.65
C ASP A 41 -4.72 -0.45 -14.30
N ARG A 42 -3.61 0.20 -13.91
CA ARG A 42 -2.39 -0.49 -13.48
C ARG A 42 -2.54 -1.12 -12.09
N ALA A 43 -3.23 -0.47 -11.15
CA ALA A 43 -3.54 -1.03 -9.83
C ALA A 43 -4.41 -2.31 -9.92
N ALA A 44 -5.31 -2.39 -10.90
CA ALA A 44 -6.12 -3.57 -11.15
C ALA A 44 -5.26 -4.80 -11.49
N LEU A 45 -4.19 -4.63 -12.28
CA LEU A 45 -3.25 -5.72 -12.61
C LEU A 45 -2.59 -6.32 -11.35
N PHE A 46 -2.22 -5.49 -10.38
CA PHE A 46 -1.65 -5.95 -9.11
C PHE A 46 -2.68 -6.71 -8.24
N THR A 47 -3.96 -6.37 -8.38
CA THR A 47 -5.05 -7.06 -7.66
C THR A 47 -5.29 -8.47 -8.24
N PHE A 48 -5.19 -8.62 -9.57
CA PHE A 48 -5.32 -9.92 -10.23
C PHE A 48 -4.09 -10.82 -10.04
N GLY A 49 -2.88 -10.26 -9.94
CA GLY A 49 -1.66 -11.02 -9.67
C GLY A 49 -1.48 -11.46 -8.21
N GLY A 50 -2.14 -10.79 -7.26
CA GLY A 50 -2.09 -11.11 -5.83
C GLY A 50 -3.15 -12.08 -5.33
N LEU A 51 -4.21 -12.33 -6.11
CA LEU A 51 -5.32 -13.24 -5.77
C LEU A 51 -5.14 -14.66 -6.32
N THR A 52 -3.98 -14.99 -6.91
CA THR A 52 -3.70 -16.31 -7.50
C THR A 52 -2.68 -17.15 -6.74
N ALA A 53 -2.40 -16.84 -5.47
CA ALA A 53 -1.62 -17.71 -4.57
C ALA A 53 -2.49 -18.24 -3.45
#